data_AF-A0A812YJZ6-F1
#
_entry.id   AF-A0A812YJZ6-F1
#
_cell.length_a   1.000
_cell.length_b   1.000
_cell.length_c   1.000
_cell.angle_alpha   90.00
_cell.angle_beta   90.00
_cell.angle_gamma   90.00
#
_symmetry.space_group_name_H-M   'P 1'
#
loop_
_entity.id
_entity.type
_entity.pdbx_description
1 polymer ?
#
loop_
_entity_poly.entity_id
_entity_poly.type
_entity_poly.pdbx_seq_one_letter_code
_entity_poly.pdbx_strand_id
1 'polypeptide(L)'
;MLKFINMAGDVVVELHPDTFSGSNSLVGEVTERLSKILNFSSFGIKLVSSGIVLADQQSWHELGKPQEIQLVTLPLVTHCERDLLAAVRREDVCKVEKILQKPHDAACTYPDGTPMLCEASRKGNHEIVKLLHRALADINSTGRNGRTALYEAVAAYNLAHGHFEVVHFLLDAGANTDQPDWLGNTPLHAAVSGGGRYSTEVVRLLLKASADMDQPNSQGVTPLRAAARWGHVEDVSALLDAHADPNKADASQGTPLLAAVQRGNARMVRLLVEKRAQVDQGQQHEAPLLAAIHSQHVDIARCLADAQADVQRTSSDGMTPLHAAAAQGHLPMVEFLVKAKASADVNKADATGDTPLLSSIWLGFSEVVRFLIECRADADVADKSNNTPLHAAATQGDVAIVGALLQARADPDRCNDDGETALFTAVWSDHLEAVQQLLKAGADMHVLDGRGSSVAHIAARLGRAALVNALLEAGADMQRLDSQGATPVQEAEAGGHQEVLDLLSDRTDAREAASCL
;
A
#
# COMPACT_ATOMS: atom_id res chain seq x y z
N MET A 1 -33.28 10.45 -41.55
CA MET A 1 -33.30 9.44 -42.61
C MET A 1 -34.31 8.39 -42.16
N LEU A 2 -35.24 7.99 -43.01
CA LEU A 2 -36.23 6.96 -42.68
C LEU A 2 -35.84 5.67 -43.39
N LYS A 3 -35.66 4.57 -42.66
CA LYS A 3 -35.44 3.24 -43.22
C LYS A 3 -36.57 2.32 -42.81
N PHE A 4 -37.14 1.62 -43.79
CA PHE A 4 -38.11 0.55 -43.57
C PHE A 4 -37.37 -0.76 -43.73
N ILE A 5 -37.36 -1.55 -42.66
CA ILE A 5 -36.69 -2.85 -42.62
C ILE A 5 -37.72 -3.96 -42.47
N ASN A 6 -37.45 -5.12 -43.08
CA ASN A 6 -38.22 -6.32 -42.83
C ASN A 6 -37.79 -6.99 -41.50
N MET A 7 -38.52 -8.00 -41.05
CA MET A 7 -38.19 -8.75 -39.82
C MET A 7 -36.88 -9.58 -39.92
N ALA A 8 -36.30 -9.72 -41.11
CA ALA A 8 -34.98 -10.32 -41.32
C ALA A 8 -33.83 -9.29 -41.21
N GLY A 9 -34.16 -8.00 -41.04
CA GLY A 9 -33.20 -6.90 -40.95
C GLY A 9 -32.80 -6.29 -42.30
N ASP A 10 -33.38 -6.74 -43.41
CA ASP A 10 -33.07 -6.19 -44.73
C ASP A 10 -33.80 -4.86 -44.94
N VAL A 11 -33.08 -3.88 -45.51
CA VAL A 11 -33.64 -2.57 -45.87
C VAL A 11 -34.52 -2.72 -47.11
N VAL A 12 -35.81 -2.50 -46.93
CA VAL A 12 -36.82 -2.56 -48.00
C VAL A 12 -36.94 -1.21 -48.71
N VAL A 13 -36.91 -0.10 -47.94
CA VAL A 13 -37.00 1.27 -48.48
C VAL A 13 -36.14 2.22 -47.64
N GLU A 14 -35.37 3.09 -48.31
CA GLU A 14 -34.54 4.13 -47.68
C GLU A 14 -34.91 5.52 -48.21
N LEU A 15 -35.22 6.46 -47.31
CA LEU A 15 -35.59 7.85 -47.62
C LEU A 15 -34.61 8.82 -46.95
N HIS A 16 -33.96 9.65 -47.76
CA HIS A 16 -32.98 10.64 -47.31
C HIS A 16 -33.67 11.92 -46.77
N PRO A 17 -33.02 12.72 -45.91
CA PRO A 17 -33.59 13.98 -45.42
C PRO A 17 -33.73 15.05 -46.50
N ASP A 18 -32.80 15.08 -47.45
CA ASP A 18 -32.78 16.06 -48.57
C ASP A 18 -33.92 15.82 -49.58
N THR A 19 -34.65 14.73 -49.40
CA THR A 19 -35.78 14.35 -50.27
C THR A 19 -37.12 14.93 -49.85
N PHE A 20 -37.18 15.70 -48.76
CA PHE A 20 -38.40 16.37 -48.28
C PHE A 20 -38.24 17.88 -48.47
N SER A 21 -39.02 18.48 -49.37
CA SER A 21 -38.94 19.90 -49.65
C SER A 21 -40.32 20.55 -49.54
N GLY A 22 -40.52 21.35 -48.50
CA GLY A 22 -41.61 22.33 -48.45
C GLY A 22 -42.74 22.04 -47.47
N SER A 23 -43.56 23.07 -47.28
CA SER A 23 -44.45 23.35 -46.17
C SER A 23 -45.81 22.64 -46.18
N ASN A 24 -45.90 21.39 -46.64
CA ASN A 24 -47.12 20.58 -46.51
C ASN A 24 -46.85 19.35 -45.63
N SER A 25 -47.89 18.87 -44.92
CA SER A 25 -47.76 17.88 -43.84
C SER A 25 -46.88 16.70 -44.27
N LEU A 26 -45.78 16.46 -43.52
CA LEU A 26 -44.82 15.36 -43.71
C LEU A 26 -45.52 14.01 -44.01
N VAL A 27 -46.69 13.80 -43.40
CA VAL A 27 -47.57 12.64 -43.61
C VAL A 27 -47.94 12.46 -45.08
N GLY A 28 -48.40 13.50 -45.77
CA GLY A 28 -48.87 13.42 -47.15
C GLY A 28 -47.75 13.07 -48.14
N GLU A 29 -46.59 13.72 -47.98
CA GLU A 29 -45.43 13.52 -48.87
C GLU A 29 -44.80 12.13 -48.68
N VAL A 30 -44.70 11.65 -47.44
CA VAL A 30 -44.27 10.28 -47.12
C VAL A 30 -45.25 9.25 -47.67
N THR A 31 -46.56 9.50 -47.56
CA THR A 31 -47.63 8.60 -48.02
C THR A 31 -47.65 8.44 -49.54
N GLU A 32 -47.57 9.54 -50.29
CA GLU A 32 -47.58 9.52 -51.75
C GLU A 32 -46.38 8.74 -52.30
N ARG A 33 -45.21 8.90 -51.68
CA ARG A 33 -43.97 8.30 -52.15
C ARG A 33 -43.87 6.82 -51.82
N LEU A 34 -44.34 6.41 -50.64
CA LEU A 34 -44.47 4.99 -50.30
C LEU A 34 -45.47 4.28 -51.22
N SER A 35 -46.58 4.94 -51.56
CA SER A 35 -47.54 4.41 -52.54
C SER A 35 -46.89 4.18 -53.91
N LYS A 36 -46.02 5.09 -54.37
CA LYS A 36 -45.28 4.96 -55.64
C LYS A 36 -44.22 3.85 -55.63
N ILE A 37 -43.44 3.73 -54.54
CA ILE A 37 -42.35 2.75 -54.44
C ILE A 37 -42.89 1.33 -54.28
N LEU A 38 -43.97 1.18 -53.51
CA LEU A 38 -44.61 -0.11 -53.26
C LEU A 38 -45.70 -0.45 -54.30
N ASN A 39 -45.97 0.47 -55.23
CA ASN A 39 -46.87 0.33 -56.37
C ASN A 39 -48.35 0.08 -55.99
N PHE A 40 -48.87 0.84 -55.01
CA PHE A 40 -50.24 0.77 -54.51
C PHE A 40 -51.08 2.01 -54.92
N SER A 41 -52.38 1.81 -55.12
CA SER A 41 -53.33 2.86 -55.54
C SER A 41 -53.81 3.77 -54.39
N SER A 42 -53.76 3.29 -53.14
CA SER A 42 -54.02 4.09 -51.94
C SER A 42 -53.37 3.44 -50.71
N PHE A 43 -52.23 3.95 -50.25
CA PHE A 43 -51.62 3.55 -48.98
C PHE A 43 -51.96 4.60 -47.92
N GLY A 44 -52.56 4.23 -46.80
CA GLY A 44 -52.94 5.16 -45.74
C GLY A 44 -52.00 5.08 -44.55
N ILE A 45 -51.32 6.18 -44.19
CA ILE A 45 -50.43 6.26 -43.02
C ILE A 45 -51.05 7.15 -41.94
N LYS A 46 -51.01 6.69 -40.69
CA LYS A 46 -51.40 7.47 -39.52
C LYS A 46 -50.20 7.65 -38.59
N LEU A 47 -49.86 8.90 -38.28
CA LEU A 47 -48.84 9.23 -37.29
C LEU A 47 -49.47 9.23 -35.89
N VAL A 48 -48.93 8.43 -34.98
CA VAL A 48 -49.27 8.49 -33.55
C VAL A 48 -48.23 9.32 -32.80
N SER A 49 -48.62 9.90 -31.66
CA SER A 49 -47.84 10.87 -30.86
C SER A 49 -46.47 10.40 -30.38
N SER A 50 -46.12 9.12 -30.59
CA SER A 50 -44.80 8.53 -30.35
C SER A 50 -43.88 8.52 -31.58
N GLY A 51 -44.29 9.11 -32.71
CA GLY A 51 -43.49 9.13 -33.95
C GLY A 51 -43.59 7.84 -34.79
N ILE A 52 -44.48 6.92 -34.42
CA ILE A 52 -44.74 5.68 -35.14
C ILE A 52 -45.77 5.95 -36.26
N VAL A 53 -45.46 5.46 -37.46
CA VAL A 53 -46.36 5.46 -38.64
C VAL A 53 -47.04 4.10 -38.70
N LEU A 54 -48.36 4.05 -38.49
CA LEU A 54 -49.17 2.84 -38.67
C LEU A 54 -49.89 2.92 -40.02
N ALA A 55 -49.77 1.86 -40.83
CA ALA A 55 -50.59 1.69 -42.02
C ALA A 55 -52.05 1.38 -41.61
N ASP A 56 -53.04 1.91 -42.33
CA ASP A 56 -54.44 1.63 -42.03
C ASP A 56 -54.80 0.15 -42.26
N GLN A 57 -55.85 -0.30 -41.57
CA GLN A 57 -56.24 -1.72 -41.49
C GLN A 57 -56.61 -2.33 -42.86
N GLN A 58 -56.97 -1.50 -43.83
CA GLN A 58 -57.38 -1.90 -45.17
C GLN A 58 -56.15 -2.16 -46.06
N SER A 59 -55.08 -1.38 -45.89
CA SER A 59 -53.78 -1.56 -46.56
C SER A 59 -53.06 -2.86 -46.17
N TRP A 60 -53.36 -3.44 -45.01
CA TRP A 60 -52.78 -4.72 -44.55
C TRP A 60 -53.29 -5.95 -45.31
N HIS A 61 -54.46 -5.87 -45.93
CA HIS A 61 -55.08 -7.03 -46.58
C HIS A 61 -54.44 -7.39 -47.92
N GLU A 62 -53.81 -6.42 -48.61
CA GLU A 62 -53.11 -6.63 -49.89
C GLU A 62 -51.69 -7.20 -49.73
N LEU A 63 -51.08 -7.05 -48.54
CA LEU A 63 -49.68 -7.45 -48.26
C LEU A 63 -49.48 -8.93 -47.91
N GLY A 64 -50.54 -9.75 -47.83
CA GLY A 64 -50.40 -11.20 -47.68
C GLY A 64 -49.70 -11.64 -46.38
N LYS A 65 -50.46 -11.64 -45.28
CA LYS A 65 -50.12 -12.02 -43.88
C LYS A 65 -49.35 -10.94 -43.07
N PRO A 66 -49.73 -10.73 -41.78
CA PRO A 66 -49.18 -9.66 -40.96
C PRO A 66 -47.78 -10.03 -40.49
N GLN A 67 -46.76 -9.50 -41.13
CA GLN A 67 -45.42 -9.40 -40.56
C GLN A 67 -45.17 -7.92 -40.32
N GLU A 68 -45.12 -7.55 -39.05
CA GLU A 68 -45.02 -6.17 -38.55
C GLU A 68 -43.79 -5.48 -39.15
N ILE A 69 -43.99 -4.41 -39.92
CA ILE A 69 -42.91 -3.52 -40.36
C ILE A 69 -42.64 -2.57 -39.20
N GLN A 70 -41.46 -2.64 -38.58
CA GLN A 70 -41.03 -1.69 -37.55
C GLN A 70 -40.41 -0.45 -38.17
N LEU A 71 -40.88 0.73 -37.76
CA LEU A 71 -40.25 2.01 -38.08
C LEU A 71 -39.06 2.22 -37.14
N VAL A 72 -37.84 2.19 -37.66
CA VAL A 72 -36.64 2.55 -36.90
C VAL A 72 -36.26 3.98 -37.24
N THR A 73 -36.49 4.90 -36.30
CA THR A 73 -35.93 6.26 -36.38
C THR A 73 -34.46 6.21 -36.00
N LEU A 74 -33.55 6.33 -36.98
CA LEU A 74 -32.15 6.61 -36.69
C LEU A 74 -32.03 8.10 -36.31
N PRO A 75 -31.45 8.46 -35.14
CA PRO A 75 -31.29 9.85 -34.75
C PRO A 75 -30.40 10.56 -35.78
N LEU A 76 -31.02 11.47 -36.54
CA LEU A 76 -30.31 12.51 -37.25
C LEU A 76 -29.76 13.45 -36.19
N VAL A 77 -28.44 13.48 -36.00
CA VAL A 77 -27.82 14.57 -35.24
C VAL A 77 -28.14 15.87 -35.99
N THR A 78 -29.13 16.61 -35.51
CA THR A 78 -29.55 17.85 -36.18
C THR A 78 -28.43 18.90 -36.05
N HIS A 79 -28.32 19.84 -36.99
CA HIS A 79 -27.34 20.94 -36.88
C HIS A 79 -27.44 21.69 -35.53
N CYS A 80 -28.65 21.74 -34.95
CA CYS A 80 -28.92 22.35 -33.64
C CYS A 80 -28.22 21.62 -32.47
N GLU A 81 -28.06 20.29 -32.54
CA GLU A 81 -27.42 19.50 -31.48
C GLU A 81 -25.90 19.72 -31.48
N ARG A 82 -25.27 19.82 -32.66
CA ARG A 82 -23.84 20.17 -32.74
C ARG A 82 -23.57 21.57 -32.19
N ASP A 83 -24.46 22.52 -32.47
CA ASP A 83 -24.36 23.88 -31.94
C ASP A 83 -24.58 23.92 -30.43
N LEU A 84 -25.50 23.12 -29.89
CA LEU A 84 -25.74 22.98 -28.45
C LEU A 84 -24.52 22.36 -27.76
N LEU A 85 -24.00 21.24 -28.28
CA LEU A 85 -22.79 20.59 -27.78
C LEU A 85 -21.59 21.56 -27.76
N ALA A 86 -21.43 22.36 -28.82
CA ALA A 86 -20.38 23.37 -28.90
C ALA A 86 -20.60 24.53 -27.92
N ALA A 87 -21.85 24.96 -27.71
CA ALA A 87 -22.19 26.02 -26.77
C ALA A 87 -21.93 25.59 -25.31
N VAL A 88 -22.35 24.38 -24.93
CA VAL A 88 -22.07 23.79 -23.61
C VAL A 88 -20.56 23.68 -23.38
N ARG A 89 -19.81 23.18 -24.37
CA ARG A 89 -18.34 23.03 -24.29
C ARG A 89 -17.60 24.37 -24.15
N ARG A 90 -18.18 25.45 -24.68
CA ARG A 90 -17.63 26.82 -24.62
C ARG A 90 -18.18 27.61 -23.43
N GLU A 91 -19.04 27.01 -22.61
CA GLU A 91 -19.63 27.65 -21.43
C GLU A 91 -20.50 28.88 -21.79
N ASP A 92 -21.07 28.90 -23.01
CA ASP A 92 -21.87 30.01 -23.51
C ASP A 92 -23.33 29.87 -23.06
N VAL A 93 -23.61 30.33 -21.84
CA VAL A 93 -24.94 30.26 -21.20
C VAL A 93 -26.03 30.87 -22.07
N CYS A 94 -25.79 32.05 -22.64
CA CYS A 94 -26.76 32.76 -23.47
C CYS A 94 -27.12 31.96 -24.72
N LYS A 95 -26.13 31.35 -25.37
CA LYS A 95 -26.36 30.51 -26.56
C LYS A 95 -27.06 29.20 -26.20
N VAL A 96 -26.70 28.56 -25.09
CA VAL A 96 -27.38 27.36 -24.59
C VAL A 96 -28.86 27.65 -24.33
N GLU A 97 -29.18 28.71 -23.58
CA GLU A 97 -30.56 29.11 -23.27
C GLU A 97 -31.37 29.37 -24.55
N LYS A 98 -30.80 30.14 -25.49
CA LYS A 98 -31.47 30.47 -26.76
C LYS A 98 -31.76 29.23 -27.61
N ILE A 99 -30.87 28.24 -27.60
CA ILE A 99 -31.10 26.98 -28.30
C ILE A 99 -32.23 26.22 -27.59
N LEU A 100 -32.12 26.00 -26.28
CA LEU A 100 -33.08 25.23 -25.47
C LEU A 100 -34.52 25.80 -25.40
N GLN A 101 -34.76 27.02 -25.89
CA GLN A 101 -36.13 27.55 -26.08
C GLN A 101 -36.96 26.81 -27.14
N LYS A 102 -36.32 26.00 -28.00
CA LYS A 102 -36.99 25.19 -29.02
C LYS A 102 -36.98 23.69 -28.62
N PRO A 103 -37.87 22.85 -29.19
CA PRO A 103 -37.84 21.42 -28.92
C PRO A 103 -36.52 20.81 -29.35
N HIS A 104 -35.80 20.20 -28.41
CA HIS A 104 -34.50 19.58 -28.61
C HIS A 104 -34.39 18.29 -27.82
N ASP A 105 -33.53 17.39 -28.28
CA ASP A 105 -33.14 16.23 -27.50
C ASP A 105 -32.05 16.64 -26.49
N ALA A 106 -32.40 16.69 -25.21
CA ALA A 106 -31.44 16.99 -24.15
C ALA A 106 -30.56 15.78 -23.77
N ALA A 107 -30.85 14.59 -24.32
CA ALA A 107 -30.05 13.39 -24.13
C ALA A 107 -28.87 13.28 -25.10
N CYS A 108 -28.61 14.31 -25.93
CA CYS A 108 -27.48 14.29 -26.86
C CYS A 108 -26.14 14.11 -26.13
N THR A 109 -25.31 13.24 -26.70
CA THR A 109 -23.96 12.97 -26.23
C THR A 109 -22.93 13.55 -27.20
N TYR A 110 -21.76 13.89 -26.67
CA TYR A 110 -20.58 14.15 -27.48
C TYR A 110 -20.16 12.89 -28.28
N PRO A 111 -19.30 13.02 -29.32
CA PRO A 111 -18.85 11.87 -30.13
C PRO A 111 -18.15 10.76 -29.33
N ASP A 112 -17.61 11.10 -28.18
CA ASP A 112 -17.01 10.18 -27.21
C ASP A 112 -18.05 9.54 -26.26
N GLY A 113 -19.35 9.74 -26.49
CA GLY A 113 -20.42 9.21 -25.66
C GLY A 113 -20.62 9.93 -24.33
N THR A 114 -19.96 11.06 -24.08
CA THR A 114 -20.15 11.85 -22.86
C THR A 114 -21.48 12.63 -22.91
N PRO A 115 -22.38 12.52 -21.92
CA PRO A 115 -23.57 13.35 -21.83
C PRO A 115 -23.23 14.84 -21.67
N MET A 116 -24.04 15.74 -22.25
CA MET A 116 -23.86 17.19 -22.07
C MET A 116 -23.88 17.62 -20.61
N LEU A 117 -24.75 17.00 -19.82
CA LEU A 117 -24.87 17.28 -18.39
C LEU A 117 -23.57 16.95 -17.64
N CYS A 118 -22.89 15.86 -18.01
CA CYS A 118 -21.59 15.49 -17.44
C CYS A 118 -20.50 16.50 -17.77
N GLU A 119 -20.44 17.00 -19.01
CA GLU A 119 -19.46 18.02 -19.40
C GLU A 119 -19.73 19.36 -18.70
N ALA A 120 -20.99 19.81 -18.65
CA ALA A 120 -21.36 21.04 -17.95
C ALA A 120 -21.01 20.96 -16.44
N SER A 121 -21.21 19.78 -15.84
CA SER A 121 -20.89 19.52 -14.43
C SER A 121 -19.39 19.47 -14.16
N ARG A 122 -18.62 18.81 -15.03
CA ARG A 122 -17.14 18.80 -14.99
C ARG A 122 -16.55 20.20 -15.04
N LYS A 123 -17.22 21.12 -15.71
CA LYS A 123 -16.83 22.53 -15.85
C LYS A 123 -17.33 23.42 -14.71
N GLY A 124 -18.23 22.94 -13.86
CA GLY A 124 -18.80 23.72 -12.76
C GLY A 124 -19.78 24.80 -13.21
N ASN A 125 -20.37 24.68 -14.41
CA ASN A 125 -21.32 25.67 -14.94
C ASN A 125 -22.74 25.40 -14.44
N HIS A 126 -23.03 25.87 -13.23
CA HIS A 126 -24.32 25.73 -12.55
C HIS A 126 -25.53 26.12 -13.42
N GLU A 127 -25.46 27.26 -14.10
CA GLU A 127 -26.57 27.73 -14.93
C GLU A 127 -26.83 26.84 -16.14
N ILE A 128 -25.78 26.32 -16.79
CA ILE A 128 -25.94 25.36 -17.90
C ILE A 128 -26.53 24.04 -17.39
N VAL A 129 -26.09 23.56 -16.23
CA VAL A 129 -26.64 22.35 -15.60
C VAL A 129 -28.15 22.52 -15.32
N LYS A 130 -28.58 23.65 -14.77
CA LYS A 130 -30.01 23.96 -14.56
C LYS A 130 -30.79 23.98 -15.87
N LEU A 131 -30.27 24.64 -16.90
CA LEU A 131 -30.92 24.74 -18.20
C LEU A 131 -31.09 23.35 -18.85
N LEU A 132 -30.05 22.51 -18.80
CA LEU A 132 -30.09 21.14 -19.31
C LEU A 132 -31.08 20.27 -18.52
N HIS A 133 -31.11 20.39 -17.19
CA HIS A 133 -32.08 19.65 -16.37
C HIS A 133 -33.53 20.08 -16.66
N ARG A 134 -33.81 21.39 -16.82
CA ARG A 134 -35.14 21.89 -17.24
C ARG A 134 -35.55 21.38 -18.62
N ALA A 135 -34.57 21.12 -19.49
CA ALA A 135 -34.79 20.50 -20.79
C ALA A 135 -34.95 18.96 -20.71
N LEU A 136 -35.13 18.39 -19.52
CA LEU A 136 -35.31 16.96 -19.26
C LEU A 136 -34.08 16.10 -19.56
N ALA A 137 -32.87 16.64 -19.45
CA ALA A 137 -31.66 15.82 -19.44
C ALA A 137 -31.68 14.83 -18.27
N ASP A 138 -31.38 13.56 -18.55
CA ASP A 138 -31.29 12.52 -17.51
C ASP A 138 -30.12 12.80 -16.56
N ILE A 139 -30.46 13.04 -15.30
CA ILE A 139 -29.53 13.39 -14.23
C ILE A 139 -28.54 12.27 -13.90
N ASN A 140 -28.93 11.02 -14.15
CA ASN A 140 -28.17 9.83 -13.86
C ASN A 140 -27.53 9.21 -15.10
N SER A 141 -27.58 9.91 -16.24
CA SER A 141 -26.90 9.47 -17.45
C SER A 141 -25.40 9.31 -17.21
N THR A 142 -24.89 8.14 -17.60
CA THR A 142 -23.47 7.79 -17.42
C THR A 142 -22.69 8.02 -18.71
N GLY A 143 -21.53 8.65 -18.60
CA GLY A 143 -20.55 8.64 -19.69
C GLY A 143 -19.87 7.28 -19.84
N ARG A 144 -18.94 7.15 -20.82
CA ARG A 144 -18.23 5.88 -21.11
C ARG A 144 -17.51 5.25 -19.92
N ASN A 145 -17.12 6.05 -18.93
CA ASN A 145 -16.38 5.58 -17.75
C ASN A 145 -17.30 5.25 -16.56
N GLY A 146 -18.62 5.18 -16.77
CA GLY A 146 -19.62 5.00 -15.71
C GLY A 146 -19.90 6.25 -14.88
N ARG A 147 -19.22 7.37 -15.17
CA ARG A 147 -19.33 8.62 -14.41
C ARG A 147 -20.61 9.37 -14.75
N THR A 148 -21.34 9.77 -13.71
CA THR A 148 -22.52 10.65 -13.78
C THR A 148 -22.12 12.12 -13.73
N ALA A 149 -23.09 13.01 -13.96
CA ALA A 149 -22.93 14.44 -13.75
C ALA A 149 -22.47 14.77 -12.33
N LEU A 150 -23.01 14.08 -11.32
CA LEU A 150 -22.61 14.24 -9.92
C LEU A 150 -21.14 13.86 -9.73
N TYR A 151 -20.72 12.70 -10.25
CA TYR A 151 -19.33 12.26 -10.15
C TYR A 151 -18.38 13.28 -10.80
N GLU A 152 -18.70 13.77 -12.00
CA GLU A 152 -17.86 14.73 -12.72
C GLU A 152 -17.73 16.09 -12.00
N ALA A 153 -18.80 16.55 -11.35
CA ALA A 153 -18.75 17.75 -10.53
C ALA A 153 -17.83 17.58 -9.30
N VAL A 154 -17.92 16.42 -8.64
CA VAL A 154 -17.13 16.09 -7.44
C VAL A 154 -15.66 15.81 -7.76
N ALA A 155 -15.38 15.12 -8.87
CA ALA A 155 -14.02 14.72 -9.26
C ALA A 155 -13.19 15.85 -9.91
N ALA A 156 -13.71 17.07 -9.96
CA ALA A 156 -13.03 18.20 -10.58
C ALA A 156 -11.74 18.55 -9.83
N TYR A 157 -10.61 18.60 -10.55
CA TYR A 157 -9.28 18.92 -9.99
C TYR A 157 -9.19 20.30 -9.31
N ASN A 158 -10.10 21.22 -9.63
CA ASN A 158 -10.21 22.52 -8.99
C ASN A 158 -11.67 22.75 -8.58
N LEU A 159 -12.05 22.11 -7.47
CA LEU A 159 -13.38 22.26 -6.89
C LEU A 159 -13.57 23.72 -6.45
N ALA A 160 -14.12 24.52 -7.37
CA ALA A 160 -14.49 25.91 -7.19
C ALA A 160 -15.95 26.04 -6.74
N HIS A 161 -16.38 27.28 -6.46
CA HIS A 161 -17.74 27.56 -5.98
C HIS A 161 -18.82 27.04 -6.95
N GLY A 162 -18.59 27.14 -8.26
CA GLY A 162 -19.52 26.62 -9.28
C GLY A 162 -19.72 25.10 -9.21
N HIS A 163 -18.68 24.33 -8.90
CA HIS A 163 -18.82 22.87 -8.70
C HIS A 163 -19.64 22.55 -7.45
N PHE A 164 -19.41 23.29 -6.36
CA PHE A 164 -20.19 23.14 -5.14
C PHE A 164 -21.68 23.41 -5.37
N GLU A 165 -22.03 24.47 -6.12
CA GLU A 165 -23.41 24.77 -6.51
C GLU A 165 -24.02 23.68 -7.40
N VAL A 166 -23.24 23.15 -8.36
CA VAL A 166 -23.66 22.04 -9.21
C VAL A 166 -23.93 20.78 -8.36
N VAL A 167 -23.04 20.41 -7.44
CA VAL A 167 -23.23 19.26 -6.55
C VAL A 167 -24.52 19.43 -5.74
N HIS A 168 -24.73 20.59 -5.12
CA HIS A 168 -25.95 20.85 -4.35
C HIS A 168 -27.21 20.68 -5.21
N PHE A 169 -27.23 21.27 -6.41
CA PHE A 169 -28.36 21.17 -7.32
C PHE A 169 -28.63 19.73 -7.78
N LEU A 170 -27.57 18.99 -8.14
CA LEU A 170 -27.71 17.61 -8.60
C LEU A 170 -28.26 16.70 -7.50
N LEU A 171 -27.85 16.90 -6.24
CA LEU A 171 -28.39 16.16 -5.10
C LEU A 171 -29.86 16.49 -4.85
N ASP A 172 -30.25 17.77 -4.88
CA ASP A 172 -31.65 18.20 -4.74
C ASP A 172 -32.54 17.63 -5.86
N ALA A 173 -31.97 17.45 -7.05
CA ALA A 173 -32.66 16.89 -8.21
C ALA A 173 -32.64 15.35 -8.28
N GLY A 174 -32.12 14.67 -7.25
CA GLY A 174 -32.19 13.21 -7.13
C GLY A 174 -31.09 12.44 -7.88
N ALA A 175 -29.90 13.04 -8.03
CA ALA A 175 -28.74 12.33 -8.58
C ALA A 175 -28.37 11.13 -7.70
N ASN A 176 -28.00 10.01 -8.33
CA ASN A 176 -27.53 8.80 -7.67
C ASN A 176 -26.16 9.06 -7.02
N THR A 177 -26.13 9.05 -5.69
CA THR A 177 -24.95 9.27 -4.86
C THR A 177 -23.92 8.16 -4.92
N ASP A 178 -24.32 6.97 -5.36
CA ASP A 178 -23.56 5.73 -5.22
C ASP A 178 -23.21 5.09 -6.56
N GLN A 179 -23.53 5.75 -7.68
CA GLN A 179 -23.16 5.27 -9.02
C GLN A 179 -21.64 5.22 -9.17
N PRO A 180 -21.02 4.02 -9.27
CA PRO A 180 -19.58 3.92 -9.38
C PRO A 180 -19.11 4.24 -10.80
N ASP A 181 -17.87 4.73 -10.91
CA ASP A 181 -17.12 4.71 -12.15
C ASP A 181 -16.63 3.29 -12.49
N TRP A 182 -16.00 3.12 -13.64
CA TRP A 182 -15.45 1.84 -14.11
C TRP A 182 -14.38 1.20 -13.19
N LEU A 183 -13.80 1.95 -12.24
CA LEU A 183 -12.88 1.45 -11.22
C LEU A 183 -13.61 1.11 -9.90
N GLY A 184 -14.94 1.22 -9.87
CA GLY A 184 -15.75 1.02 -8.68
C GLY A 184 -15.77 2.24 -7.75
N ASN A 185 -15.15 3.37 -8.12
CA ASN A 185 -15.14 4.54 -7.24
C ASN A 185 -16.50 5.25 -7.29
N THR A 186 -17.13 5.44 -6.14
CA THR A 186 -18.33 6.27 -5.99
C THR A 186 -17.98 7.77 -5.98
N PRO A 187 -18.95 8.68 -6.16
CA PRO A 187 -18.75 10.12 -5.94
C PRO A 187 -18.07 10.43 -4.60
N LEU A 188 -18.36 9.67 -3.55
CA LEU A 188 -17.73 9.85 -2.24
C LEU A 188 -16.24 9.50 -2.24
N HIS A 189 -15.79 8.49 -3.01
CA HIS A 189 -14.36 8.22 -3.20
C HIS A 189 -13.64 9.37 -3.91
N ALA A 190 -14.30 9.98 -4.90
CA ALA A 190 -13.75 11.11 -5.63
C ALA A 190 -13.63 12.34 -4.71
N ALA A 191 -14.64 12.61 -3.88
CA ALA A 191 -14.64 13.73 -2.94
C ALA A 191 -13.43 13.65 -1.99
N VAL A 192 -13.26 12.52 -1.32
CA VAL A 192 -12.19 12.31 -0.32
C VAL A 192 -10.79 12.14 -0.90
N SER A 193 -10.64 12.15 -2.23
CA SER A 193 -9.34 12.13 -2.91
C SER A 193 -8.95 13.52 -3.43
N GLY A 194 -9.87 14.48 -3.43
CA GLY A 194 -9.74 15.75 -4.15
C GLY A 194 -8.99 16.86 -3.40
N GLY A 195 -8.82 16.77 -2.08
CA GLY A 195 -8.00 17.70 -1.27
C GLY A 195 -8.30 19.20 -1.39
N GLY A 196 -9.42 19.59 -2.03
CA GLY A 196 -9.75 20.97 -2.38
C GLY A 196 -10.48 21.73 -1.26
N ARG A 197 -10.60 23.06 -1.42
CA ARG A 197 -11.23 23.97 -0.43
C ARG A 197 -12.64 23.55 -0.01
N TYR A 198 -13.42 22.95 -0.90
CA TYR A 198 -14.79 22.52 -0.65
C TYR A 198 -14.93 21.00 -0.52
N SER A 199 -13.82 20.25 -0.41
CA SER A 199 -13.82 18.78 -0.34
C SER A 199 -14.70 18.30 0.82
N THR A 200 -14.44 18.80 2.02
CA THR A 200 -15.15 18.42 3.24
C THR A 200 -16.63 18.80 3.20
N GLU A 201 -16.99 19.97 2.66
CA GLU A 201 -18.39 20.37 2.48
C GLU A 201 -19.11 19.45 1.49
N VAL A 202 -18.46 19.06 0.40
CA VAL A 202 -19.00 18.10 -0.57
C VAL A 202 -19.18 16.71 0.07
N VAL A 203 -18.21 16.24 0.85
CA VAL A 203 -18.34 14.99 1.63
C VAL A 203 -19.56 15.06 2.54
N ARG A 204 -19.74 16.15 3.30
CA ARG A 204 -20.91 16.35 4.18
C ARG A 204 -22.23 16.39 3.41
N LEU A 205 -22.27 17.00 2.23
CA LEU A 205 -23.46 17.03 1.38
C LEU A 205 -23.82 15.62 0.86
N LEU A 206 -22.84 14.86 0.38
CA LEU A 206 -23.04 13.49 -0.07
C LEU A 206 -23.56 12.59 1.06
N LEU A 207 -22.97 12.69 2.26
CA LEU A 207 -23.43 11.95 3.44
C LEU A 207 -24.86 12.33 3.86
N LYS A 208 -25.19 13.64 3.81
CA LYS A 208 -26.57 14.11 4.06
C LYS A 208 -27.57 13.59 3.03
N ALA A 209 -27.12 13.37 1.79
CA ALA A 209 -27.88 12.74 0.73
C ALA A 209 -27.90 11.20 0.80
N SER A 210 -27.47 10.61 1.93
CA SER A 210 -27.45 9.16 2.17
C SER A 210 -26.52 8.36 1.26
N ALA A 211 -25.41 8.96 0.79
CA ALA A 211 -24.35 8.22 0.10
C ALA A 211 -23.79 7.09 0.99
N ASP A 212 -23.53 5.93 0.39
CA ASP A 212 -22.92 4.79 1.08
C ASP A 212 -21.44 5.10 1.36
N MET A 213 -21.16 5.36 2.64
CA MET A 213 -19.82 5.68 3.15
C MET A 213 -18.84 4.50 3.16
N ASP A 214 -19.35 3.32 2.88
CA ASP A 214 -18.77 2.04 3.25
C ASP A 214 -18.72 1.06 2.06
N GLN A 215 -19.21 1.50 0.89
CA GLN A 215 -19.11 0.81 -0.38
C GLN A 215 -17.65 0.74 -0.83
N PRO A 216 -17.09 -0.45 -1.05
CA PRO A 216 -15.74 -0.59 -1.57
C PRO A 216 -15.69 -0.39 -3.10
N ASN A 217 -14.58 0.17 -3.59
CA ASN A 217 -14.27 0.15 -5.02
C ASN A 217 -13.76 -1.23 -5.49
N SER A 218 -13.37 -1.35 -6.77
CA SER A 218 -12.90 -2.62 -7.34
C SER A 218 -11.62 -3.20 -6.70
N GLN A 219 -10.91 -2.43 -5.87
CA GLN A 219 -9.74 -2.87 -5.09
C GLN A 219 -10.08 -3.13 -3.61
N GLY A 220 -11.36 -3.08 -3.23
CA GLY A 220 -11.79 -3.20 -1.84
C GLY A 220 -11.59 -1.93 -1.00
N VAL A 221 -11.09 -0.83 -1.59
CA VAL A 221 -10.81 0.40 -0.86
C VAL A 221 -12.12 1.12 -0.57
N THR A 222 -12.37 1.48 0.69
CA THR A 222 -13.50 2.32 1.11
C THR A 222 -13.16 3.81 1.02
N PRO A 223 -14.17 4.71 0.98
CA PRO A 223 -13.94 6.15 1.06
C PRO A 223 -13.11 6.55 2.29
N LEU A 224 -13.36 5.94 3.45
CA LEU A 224 -12.62 6.21 4.69
C LEU A 224 -11.13 5.87 4.56
N ARG A 225 -10.79 4.72 3.97
CA ARG A 225 -9.39 4.35 3.72
C ARG A 225 -8.73 5.29 2.71
N ALA A 226 -9.44 5.69 1.66
CA ALA A 226 -8.93 6.66 0.69
C ALA A 226 -8.62 8.01 1.36
N ALA A 227 -9.55 8.54 2.17
CA ALA A 227 -9.37 9.77 2.93
C ALA A 227 -8.15 9.70 3.87
N ALA A 228 -7.99 8.57 4.59
CA ALA A 228 -6.84 8.34 5.47
C ALA A 228 -5.51 8.29 4.69
N ARG A 229 -5.49 7.63 3.52
CA ARG A 229 -4.32 7.54 2.64
C ARG A 229 -3.85 8.90 2.11
N TRP A 230 -4.77 9.82 1.86
CA TRP A 230 -4.47 11.18 1.41
C TRP A 230 -4.25 12.18 2.56
N GLY A 231 -4.50 11.76 3.80
CA GLY A 231 -4.26 12.56 4.99
C GLY A 231 -5.32 13.62 5.26
N HIS A 232 -6.52 13.49 4.69
CA HIS A 232 -7.62 14.46 4.86
C HIS A 232 -8.36 14.20 6.18
N VAL A 233 -7.82 14.76 7.28
CA VAL A 233 -8.29 14.51 8.65
C VAL A 233 -9.75 14.94 8.83
N GLU A 234 -10.13 16.06 8.24
CA GLU A 234 -11.48 16.62 8.31
C GLU A 234 -12.52 15.75 7.58
N ASP A 235 -12.14 15.13 6.45
CA ASP A 235 -12.98 14.18 5.71
C ASP A 235 -13.13 12.86 6.48
N VAL A 236 -12.04 12.35 7.05
CA VAL A 236 -12.07 11.18 7.94
C VAL A 236 -12.98 11.44 9.15
N SER A 237 -12.89 12.61 9.77
CA SER A 237 -13.80 12.99 10.87
C SER A 237 -15.25 13.00 10.42
N ALA A 238 -15.56 13.60 9.28
CA ALA A 238 -16.93 13.66 8.76
C ALA A 238 -17.51 12.27 8.47
N LEU A 239 -16.71 11.35 7.89
CA LEU A 239 -17.12 9.97 7.63
C LEU A 239 -17.36 9.18 8.92
N LEU A 240 -16.47 9.30 9.91
CA LEU A 240 -16.60 8.60 11.19
C LEU A 240 -17.77 9.15 12.02
N ASP A 241 -18.03 10.46 11.96
CA ASP A 241 -19.20 11.08 12.58
C ASP A 241 -20.52 10.62 11.92
N ALA A 242 -20.47 10.22 10.65
CA ALA A 242 -21.57 9.59 9.94
C ALA A 242 -21.67 8.07 10.16
N HIS A 243 -20.81 7.50 11.01
CA HIS A 243 -20.75 6.07 11.34
C HIS A 243 -20.14 5.14 10.27
N ALA A 244 -19.20 5.64 9.44
CA ALA A 244 -18.41 4.78 8.57
C ALA A 244 -17.59 3.77 9.40
N ASP A 245 -17.42 2.54 8.92
CA ASP A 245 -16.71 1.50 9.66
C ASP A 245 -15.19 1.74 9.60
N PRO A 246 -14.52 2.06 10.74
CA PRO A 246 -13.09 2.30 10.77
C PRO A 246 -12.23 1.06 10.49
N ASN A 247 -12.84 -0.13 10.43
CA ASN A 247 -12.16 -1.42 10.40
C ASN A 247 -12.32 -2.15 9.05
N LYS A 248 -12.99 -1.55 8.06
CA LYS A 248 -13.07 -2.16 6.73
C LYS A 248 -11.71 -2.20 6.05
N ALA A 249 -11.23 -3.41 5.84
CA ALA A 249 -9.98 -3.68 5.15
C ALA A 249 -10.21 -3.82 3.64
N ASP A 250 -9.23 -3.39 2.84
CA ASP A 250 -9.27 -3.56 1.38
C ASP A 250 -8.85 -4.98 0.94
N ALA A 251 -8.76 -5.21 -0.38
CA ALA A 251 -8.36 -6.51 -0.93
C ALA A 251 -6.94 -6.94 -0.48
N SER A 252 -6.09 -6.00 -0.11
CA SER A 252 -4.75 -6.24 0.46
C SER A 252 -4.72 -6.29 1.99
N GLN A 253 -5.88 -6.36 2.64
CA GLN A 253 -6.03 -6.32 4.11
C GLN A 253 -5.60 -4.99 4.75
N GLY A 254 -5.45 -3.93 3.96
CA GLY A 254 -5.08 -2.63 4.49
C GLY A 254 -6.28 -1.90 5.08
N THR A 255 -6.13 -1.37 6.30
CA THR A 255 -7.15 -0.59 7.03
C THR A 255 -6.93 0.93 6.89
N PRO A 256 -7.91 1.78 7.23
CA PRO A 256 -7.70 3.23 7.37
C PRO A 256 -6.58 3.57 8.37
N LEU A 257 -6.50 2.85 9.49
CA LEU A 257 -5.46 3.05 10.51
C LEU A 257 -4.07 2.75 9.95
N LEU A 258 -3.90 1.64 9.24
CA LEU A 258 -2.62 1.29 8.63
C LEU A 258 -2.16 2.35 7.61
N ALA A 259 -3.08 2.88 6.80
CA ALA A 259 -2.77 3.95 5.86
C ALA A 259 -2.30 5.23 6.58
N ALA A 260 -2.92 5.59 7.70
CA ALA A 260 -2.51 6.74 8.50
C ALA A 260 -1.11 6.57 9.13
N VAL A 261 -0.81 5.35 9.61
CA VAL A 261 0.49 4.98 10.18
C VAL A 261 1.60 5.05 9.15
N GLN A 262 1.42 4.44 7.97
CA GLN A 262 2.40 4.44 6.88
C GLN A 262 2.70 5.85 6.35
N ARG A 263 1.77 6.79 6.53
CA ARG A 263 1.95 8.20 6.16
C ARG A 263 2.61 9.04 7.24
N GLY A 264 2.84 8.51 8.44
CA GLY A 264 3.35 9.28 9.57
C GLY A 264 2.37 10.33 10.10
N ASN A 265 1.07 10.19 9.82
CA ASN A 265 0.07 11.19 10.23
C ASN A 265 -0.45 10.91 11.65
N ALA A 266 0.30 11.34 12.65
CA ALA A 266 -0.04 11.12 14.06
C ALA A 266 -1.41 11.72 14.47
N ARG A 267 -1.82 12.84 13.87
CA ARG A 267 -3.15 13.44 14.12
C ARG A 267 -4.27 12.51 13.63
N MET A 268 -4.09 11.92 12.44
CA MET A 268 -5.04 10.95 11.88
C MET A 268 -5.09 9.65 12.70
N VAL A 269 -3.93 9.14 13.14
CA VAL A 269 -3.87 7.94 13.99
C VAL A 269 -4.64 8.16 15.28
N ARG A 270 -4.45 9.30 15.97
CA ARG A 270 -5.19 9.64 17.19
C ARG A 270 -6.69 9.67 16.96
N LEU A 271 -7.15 10.30 15.87
CA LEU A 271 -8.57 10.37 15.50
C LEU A 271 -9.16 8.97 15.27
N LEU A 272 -8.48 8.12 14.50
CA LEU A 272 -8.96 6.77 14.20
C LEU A 272 -9.02 5.90 15.46
N VAL A 273 -8.01 5.98 16.32
CA VAL A 273 -7.98 5.30 17.62
C VAL A 273 -9.12 5.78 18.53
N GLU A 274 -9.35 7.09 18.63
CA GLU A 274 -10.45 7.69 19.40
C GLU A 274 -11.82 7.19 18.90
N LYS A 275 -11.94 7.02 17.57
CA LYS A 275 -13.13 6.49 16.90
C LYS A 275 -13.16 4.95 16.83
N ARG A 276 -12.40 4.27 17.71
CA ARG A 276 -12.41 2.81 17.92
C ARG A 276 -11.97 1.98 16.71
N ALA A 277 -11.01 2.46 15.92
CA ALA A 277 -10.29 1.62 14.98
C ALA A 277 -9.53 0.50 15.73
N GLN A 278 -9.54 -0.71 15.17
CA GLN A 278 -8.83 -1.87 15.72
C GLN A 278 -7.32 -1.70 15.50
N VAL A 279 -6.59 -1.53 16.61
CA VAL A 279 -5.16 -1.18 16.60
C VAL A 279 -4.24 -2.30 16.15
N ASP A 280 -4.71 -3.56 16.23
CA ASP A 280 -3.97 -4.74 15.80
C ASP A 280 -4.51 -5.34 14.49
N GLN A 281 -5.47 -4.69 13.83
CA GLN A 281 -6.00 -5.23 12.57
C GLN A 281 -4.99 -5.05 11.43
N GLY A 282 -4.63 -6.15 10.78
CA GLY A 282 -3.68 -6.21 9.67
C GLY A 282 -2.99 -7.57 9.59
N GLN A 283 -2.30 -7.82 8.47
CA GLN A 283 -1.44 -8.99 8.32
C GLN A 283 -0.29 -8.98 9.34
N GLN A 284 0.29 -10.14 9.65
CA GLN A 284 1.35 -10.27 10.67
C GLN A 284 2.56 -9.35 10.41
N HIS A 285 2.89 -9.11 9.13
CA HIS A 285 4.00 -8.24 8.69
C HIS A 285 3.60 -6.76 8.53
N GLU A 286 2.30 -6.46 8.59
CA GLU A 286 1.75 -5.11 8.39
C GLU A 286 0.87 -4.65 9.56
N ALA A 287 1.05 -5.25 10.75
CA ALA A 287 0.38 -4.77 11.95
C ALA A 287 0.72 -3.27 12.14
N PRO A 288 -0.24 -2.43 12.55
CA PRO A 288 -0.02 -0.98 12.69
C PRO A 288 1.23 -0.63 13.52
N LEU A 289 1.49 -1.36 14.61
CA LEU A 289 2.68 -1.13 15.44
C LEU A 289 3.99 -1.44 14.68
N LEU A 290 4.05 -2.57 13.96
CA LEU A 290 5.22 -2.92 13.14
C LEU A 290 5.43 -1.92 11.99
N ALA A 291 4.36 -1.46 11.35
CA ALA A 291 4.46 -0.41 10.33
C ALA A 291 5.04 0.89 10.90
N ALA A 292 4.61 1.30 12.11
CA ALA A 292 5.18 2.47 12.79
C ALA A 292 6.66 2.29 13.12
N ILE A 293 7.08 1.06 13.47
CA ILE A 293 8.49 0.73 13.74
C ILE A 293 9.34 0.79 12.48
N HIS A 294 8.90 0.14 11.38
CA HIS A 294 9.60 0.20 10.09
C HIS A 294 9.69 1.62 9.52
N SER A 295 8.72 2.48 9.81
CA SER A 295 8.74 3.90 9.43
C SER A 295 9.38 4.82 10.49
N GLN A 296 9.90 4.28 11.59
CA GLN A 296 10.57 5.01 12.68
C GLN A 296 9.69 6.11 13.32
N HIS A 297 8.38 5.91 13.39
CA HIS A 297 7.41 6.84 13.97
C HIS A 297 7.15 6.53 15.45
N VAL A 298 8.07 6.95 16.34
CA VAL A 298 7.99 6.69 17.80
C VAL A 298 6.73 7.25 18.45
N ASP A 299 6.25 8.40 17.99
CA ASP A 299 5.04 9.05 18.51
C ASP A 299 3.77 8.28 18.14
N ILE A 300 3.71 7.73 16.92
CA ILE A 300 2.65 6.84 16.46
C ILE A 300 2.71 5.50 17.20
N ALA A 301 3.90 4.89 17.32
CA ALA A 301 4.07 3.64 18.08
C ALA A 301 3.60 3.80 19.54
N ARG A 302 3.91 4.94 20.17
CA ARG A 302 3.40 5.30 21.50
C ARG A 302 1.88 5.44 21.54
N CYS A 303 1.31 6.10 20.54
CA CYS A 303 -0.14 6.24 20.43
C CYS A 303 -0.85 4.88 20.31
N LEU A 304 -0.27 3.95 19.55
CA LEU A 304 -0.80 2.60 19.37
C LEU A 304 -0.68 1.76 20.66
N ALA A 305 0.45 1.82 21.36
CA ALA A 305 0.60 1.13 22.65
C ALA A 305 -0.31 1.71 23.74
N ASP A 306 -0.49 3.04 23.79
CA ASP A 306 -1.47 3.68 24.69
C ASP A 306 -2.89 3.18 24.42
N ALA A 307 -3.18 2.81 23.17
CA ALA A 307 -4.43 2.20 22.73
C ALA A 307 -4.46 0.67 22.86
N GLN A 308 -3.55 0.07 23.63
CA GLN A 308 -3.46 -1.37 23.91
C GLN A 308 -3.12 -2.25 22.70
N ALA A 309 -2.36 -1.73 21.72
CA ALA A 309 -1.79 -2.58 20.67
C ALA A 309 -0.86 -3.65 21.25
N ASP A 310 -0.85 -4.83 20.64
CA ASP A 310 -0.01 -5.94 21.06
C ASP A 310 1.46 -5.71 20.70
N VAL A 311 2.21 -5.21 21.67
CA VAL A 311 3.66 -4.96 21.61
C VAL A 311 4.53 -6.21 21.59
N GLN A 312 3.94 -7.40 21.75
CA GLN A 312 4.63 -8.69 21.71
C GLN A 312 4.28 -9.50 20.45
N ARG A 313 3.38 -8.99 19.60
CA ARG A 313 2.92 -9.68 18.41
C ARG A 313 4.09 -10.02 17.48
N THR A 314 4.28 -11.31 17.22
CA THR A 314 5.38 -11.79 16.39
C THR A 314 5.03 -11.86 14.91
N SER A 315 6.02 -11.66 14.04
CA SER A 315 5.95 -12.01 12.63
C SER A 315 5.88 -13.54 12.43
N SER A 316 5.79 -14.00 11.18
CA SER A 316 5.87 -15.43 10.82
C SER A 316 7.19 -16.08 11.25
N ASP A 317 8.25 -15.29 11.31
CA ASP A 317 9.60 -15.73 11.69
C ASP A 317 9.85 -15.52 13.19
N GLY A 318 8.81 -15.32 14.00
CA GLY A 318 8.94 -15.16 15.44
C GLY A 318 9.50 -13.80 15.90
N MET A 319 9.82 -12.89 14.98
CA MET A 319 10.36 -11.58 15.34
C MET A 319 9.32 -10.74 16.07
N THR A 320 9.67 -10.26 17.26
CA THR A 320 8.87 -9.27 18.02
C THR A 320 9.10 -7.85 17.49
N PRO A 321 8.24 -6.87 17.85
CA PRO A 321 8.48 -5.46 17.58
C PRO A 321 9.85 -4.96 18.08
N LEU A 322 10.34 -5.52 19.19
CA LEU A 322 11.66 -5.19 19.74
C LEU A 322 12.81 -5.71 18.85
N HIS A 323 12.68 -6.88 18.22
CA HIS A 323 13.66 -7.35 17.22
C HIS A 323 13.73 -6.37 16.05
N ALA A 324 12.58 -5.96 15.50
CA ALA A 324 12.54 -5.04 14.37
C ALA A 324 13.17 -3.67 14.71
N ALA A 325 12.92 -3.14 15.90
CA ALA A 325 13.53 -1.88 16.35
C ALA A 325 15.05 -2.01 16.58
N ALA A 326 15.48 -3.13 17.19
CA ALA A 326 16.89 -3.41 17.45
C ALA A 326 17.68 -3.62 16.14
N ALA A 327 17.09 -4.34 15.18
CA ALA A 327 17.67 -4.59 13.85
C ALA A 327 17.69 -3.35 12.93
N GLN A 328 17.02 -2.26 13.32
CA GLN A 328 17.13 -0.97 12.64
C GLN A 328 18.09 0.00 13.35
N GLY A 329 18.64 -0.38 14.51
CA GLY A 329 19.47 0.49 15.33
C GLY A 329 18.74 1.70 15.90
N HIS A 330 17.40 1.68 15.92
CA HIS A 330 16.61 2.85 16.30
C HIS A 330 16.42 2.93 17.82
N LEU A 331 17.45 3.43 18.53
CA LEU A 331 17.48 3.51 19.99
C LEU A 331 16.21 4.14 20.61
N PRO A 332 15.69 5.31 20.16
CA PRO A 332 14.45 5.85 20.71
C PRO A 332 13.23 4.91 20.66
N MET A 333 13.13 4.07 19.62
CA MET A 333 12.06 3.07 19.52
C MET A 333 12.31 1.89 20.47
N VAL A 334 13.56 1.41 20.56
CA VAL A 334 13.96 0.38 21.52
C VAL A 334 13.67 0.85 22.95
N GLU A 335 14.05 2.07 23.30
CA GLU A 335 13.76 2.65 24.61
C GLU A 335 12.27 2.67 24.91
N PHE A 336 11.46 3.07 23.93
CA PHE A 336 10.01 3.08 24.06
C PHE A 336 9.44 1.67 24.29
N LEU A 337 9.89 0.67 23.54
CA LEU A 337 9.39 -0.70 23.62
C LEU A 337 9.78 -1.41 24.92
N VAL A 338 10.95 -1.12 25.46
CA VAL A 338 11.44 -1.74 26.71
C VAL A 338 10.86 -1.04 27.95
N LYS A 339 10.68 0.29 27.93
CA LYS A 339 10.21 1.06 29.10
C LYS A 339 8.69 0.91 29.34
N ALA A 340 8.28 1.33 30.54
CA ALA A 340 7.07 1.01 31.33
C ALA A 340 5.66 0.94 30.70
N LYS A 341 5.47 1.18 29.39
CA LYS A 341 4.16 1.03 28.74
C LYS A 341 4.09 -0.11 27.73
N ALA A 342 5.21 -0.45 27.09
CA ALA A 342 5.25 -1.57 26.17
C ALA A 342 5.73 -2.85 26.86
N SER A 343 6.67 -2.77 27.81
CA SER A 343 7.12 -3.96 28.57
C SER A 343 7.44 -5.17 27.67
N ALA A 344 8.08 -4.90 26.52
CA ALA A 344 8.48 -5.93 25.58
C ALA A 344 9.44 -6.94 26.26
N ASP A 345 9.37 -8.20 25.84
CA ASP A 345 10.26 -9.23 26.37
C ASP A 345 11.62 -9.08 25.68
N VAL A 346 12.60 -8.58 26.44
CA VAL A 346 13.96 -8.30 25.97
C VAL A 346 14.74 -9.55 25.57
N ASN A 347 14.29 -10.73 26.04
CA ASN A 347 14.97 -12.01 25.83
C ASN A 347 14.18 -12.97 24.94
N LYS A 348 13.05 -12.53 24.38
CA LYS A 348 12.29 -13.35 23.45
C LYS A 348 13.16 -13.64 22.24
N ALA A 349 13.38 -14.91 21.94
CA ALA A 349 14.06 -15.33 20.72
C ALA A 349 13.07 -15.46 19.55
N ASP A 350 13.54 -15.14 18.36
CA ASP A 350 12.83 -15.36 17.11
C ASP A 350 12.96 -16.81 16.60
N ALA A 351 12.58 -17.06 15.34
CA ALA A 351 12.68 -18.38 14.73
C ALA A 351 14.11 -18.82 14.40
N THR A 352 15.12 -17.95 14.37
CA THR A 352 16.54 -18.35 14.26
C THR A 352 17.18 -18.53 15.63
N GLY A 353 16.45 -18.23 16.71
CA GLY A 353 16.98 -18.23 18.07
C GLY A 353 17.62 -16.90 18.45
N ASP A 354 17.62 -15.91 17.56
CA ASP A 354 18.21 -14.62 17.82
C ASP A 354 17.33 -13.83 18.80
N THR A 355 17.96 -13.23 19.80
CA THR A 355 17.33 -12.22 20.66
C THR A 355 17.53 -10.83 20.07
N PRO A 356 16.76 -9.80 20.49
CA PRO A 356 17.01 -8.42 20.08
C PRO A 356 18.45 -7.96 20.38
N LEU A 357 19.04 -8.43 21.48
CA LEU A 357 20.44 -8.18 21.82
C LEU A 357 21.37 -8.77 20.76
N LEU A 358 21.22 -10.06 20.44
CA LEU A 358 22.06 -10.75 19.46
C LEU A 358 21.93 -10.13 18.06
N SER A 359 20.71 -9.83 17.60
CA SER A 359 20.50 -9.14 16.31
C SER A 359 21.20 -7.79 16.25
N SER A 360 21.15 -7.00 17.34
CA SER A 360 21.80 -5.69 17.37
C SER A 360 23.33 -5.76 17.37
N ILE A 361 23.93 -6.84 17.89
CA ILE A 361 25.36 -7.09 17.80
C ILE A 361 25.73 -7.45 16.36
N TRP A 362 25.05 -8.44 15.75
CA TRP A 362 25.34 -8.84 14.37
C TRP A 362 25.23 -7.70 13.36
N LEU A 363 24.38 -6.72 13.63
CA LEU A 363 24.17 -5.54 12.79
C LEU A 363 25.00 -4.32 13.20
N GLY A 364 25.78 -4.40 14.30
CA GLY A 364 26.74 -3.37 14.70
C GLY A 364 26.13 -2.13 15.39
N PHE A 365 24.96 -2.27 16.04
CA PHE A 365 24.28 -1.15 16.69
C PHE A 365 24.66 -1.02 18.17
N SER A 366 25.91 -0.60 18.45
CA SER A 366 26.48 -0.58 19.80
C SER A 366 25.68 0.23 20.83
N GLU A 367 24.99 1.31 20.42
CA GLU A 367 24.12 2.08 21.34
C GLU A 367 22.90 1.28 21.79
N VAL A 368 22.28 0.52 20.87
CA VAL A 368 21.16 -0.39 21.19
C VAL A 368 21.65 -1.52 22.07
N VAL A 369 22.81 -2.11 21.76
CA VAL A 369 23.43 -3.19 22.56
C VAL A 369 23.63 -2.76 24.00
N ARG A 370 24.25 -1.59 24.23
CA ARG A 370 24.46 -1.05 25.58
C ARG A 370 23.15 -0.83 26.32
N PHE A 371 22.16 -0.23 25.65
CA PHE A 371 20.86 0.00 26.26
C PHE A 371 20.12 -1.29 26.64
N LEU A 372 20.18 -2.33 25.79
CA LEU A 372 19.58 -3.63 26.08
C LEU A 372 20.28 -4.33 27.28
N ILE A 373 21.61 -4.23 27.36
CA ILE A 373 22.38 -4.73 28.52
C ILE A 373 21.98 -3.97 29.80
N GLU A 374 21.86 -2.64 29.75
CA GLU A 374 21.38 -1.83 30.89
C GLU A 374 19.98 -2.24 31.34
N CYS A 375 19.15 -2.68 30.40
CA CYS A 375 17.81 -3.22 30.66
C CYS A 375 17.81 -4.70 31.08
N ARG A 376 18.97 -5.28 31.40
CA ARG A 376 19.15 -6.67 31.83
C ARG A 376 18.70 -7.71 30.79
N ALA A 377 18.94 -7.44 29.52
CA ALA A 377 18.93 -8.49 28.51
C ALA A 377 19.93 -9.59 28.93
N ASP A 378 19.53 -10.84 28.78
CA ASP A 378 20.33 -12.01 29.12
C ASP A 378 21.42 -12.18 28.06
N ALA A 379 22.67 -12.04 28.51
CA ALA A 379 23.84 -12.04 27.64
C ALA A 379 24.28 -13.46 27.20
N ASP A 380 23.62 -14.51 27.69
CA ASP A 380 23.95 -15.92 27.39
C ASP A 380 22.88 -16.64 26.55
N VAL A 381 21.80 -15.97 26.17
CA VAL A 381 20.80 -16.56 25.25
C VAL A 381 21.43 -16.72 23.87
N ALA A 382 21.53 -17.96 23.43
CA ALA A 382 22.19 -18.31 22.18
C ALA A 382 21.21 -18.51 21.02
N ASP A 383 21.70 -18.31 19.80
CA ASP A 383 20.98 -18.65 18.57
C ASP A 383 20.87 -20.19 18.39
N LYS A 384 20.26 -20.61 17.28
CA LYS A 384 20.13 -22.03 16.93
C LYS A 384 21.44 -22.78 16.71
N SER A 385 22.53 -22.08 16.48
CA SER A 385 23.89 -22.64 16.34
C SER A 385 24.64 -22.58 17.67
N ASN A 386 23.95 -22.28 18.77
CA ASN A 386 24.50 -22.04 20.10
C ASN A 386 25.53 -20.88 20.17
N ASN A 387 25.50 -19.93 19.23
CA ASN A 387 26.29 -18.70 19.37
C ASN A 387 25.62 -17.74 20.36
N THR A 388 26.33 -17.40 21.43
CA THR A 388 25.91 -16.36 22.38
C THR A 388 26.23 -14.95 21.84
N PRO A 389 25.65 -13.88 22.41
CA PRO A 389 26.08 -12.50 22.21
C PRO A 389 27.59 -12.29 22.26
N LEU A 390 28.29 -13.01 23.15
CA LEU A 390 29.73 -12.90 23.28
C LEU A 390 30.49 -13.54 22.10
N HIS A 391 30.00 -14.64 21.53
CA HIS A 391 30.54 -15.19 20.28
C HIS A 391 30.42 -14.18 19.14
N ALA A 392 29.25 -13.56 18.97
CA ALA A 392 29.02 -12.57 17.92
C ALA A 392 29.92 -11.33 18.09
N ALA A 393 30.02 -10.80 19.31
CA ALA A 393 30.88 -9.65 19.61
C ALA A 393 32.37 -9.95 19.39
N ALA A 394 32.82 -11.15 19.79
CA ALA A 394 34.17 -11.64 19.57
C ALA A 394 34.49 -11.81 18.08
N THR A 395 33.56 -12.37 17.30
CA THR A 395 33.70 -12.54 15.84
C THR A 395 33.83 -11.22 15.10
N GLN A 396 33.17 -10.15 15.59
CA GLN A 396 33.26 -8.80 15.02
C GLN A 396 34.44 -7.97 15.54
N GLY A 397 35.05 -8.40 16.65
CA GLY A 397 36.14 -7.67 17.28
C GLY A 397 35.72 -6.39 17.99
N ASP A 398 34.43 -6.22 18.34
CA ASP A 398 33.97 -5.05 19.10
C ASP A 398 34.32 -5.22 20.58
N VAL A 399 35.55 -4.81 20.93
CA VAL A 399 36.12 -4.80 22.29
C VAL A 399 35.21 -4.07 23.30
N ALA A 400 34.48 -3.05 22.86
CA ALA A 400 33.58 -2.32 23.75
C ALA A 400 32.35 -3.15 24.09
N ILE A 401 31.77 -3.87 23.11
CA ILE A 401 30.66 -4.80 23.34
C ILE A 401 31.13 -6.03 24.12
N VAL A 402 32.27 -6.62 23.77
CA VAL A 402 32.87 -7.74 24.54
C VAL A 402 33.00 -7.35 26.01
N GLY A 403 33.55 -6.16 26.28
CA GLY A 403 33.65 -5.63 27.64
C GLY A 403 32.32 -5.43 28.34
N ALA A 404 31.32 -4.89 27.63
CA ALA A 404 29.98 -4.68 28.18
C ALA A 404 29.28 -6.00 28.54
N LEU A 405 29.38 -7.02 27.68
CA LEU A 405 28.79 -8.34 27.92
C LEU A 405 29.46 -9.06 29.11
N LEU A 406 30.79 -9.00 29.21
CA LEU A 406 31.53 -9.56 30.34
C LEU A 406 31.18 -8.85 31.66
N GLN A 407 31.03 -7.52 31.62
CA GLN A 407 30.54 -6.75 32.78
C GLN A 407 29.10 -7.12 33.18
N ALA A 408 28.29 -7.52 32.20
CA ALA A 408 26.95 -8.06 32.39
C ALA A 408 26.93 -9.54 32.83
N ARG A 409 28.09 -10.14 33.10
CA ARG A 409 28.29 -11.53 33.54
C ARG A 409 27.94 -12.60 32.49
N ALA A 410 28.11 -12.29 31.20
CA ALA A 410 28.12 -13.32 30.17
C ALA A 410 29.19 -14.38 30.48
N ASP A 411 28.87 -15.65 30.28
CA ASP A 411 29.79 -16.76 30.47
C ASP A 411 30.74 -16.88 29.25
N PRO A 412 32.05 -16.60 29.42
CA PRO A 412 33.00 -16.64 28.31
C PRO A 412 33.27 -18.03 27.74
N ASP A 413 32.90 -19.08 28.47
CA ASP A 413 33.27 -20.46 28.17
C ASP A 413 32.10 -21.29 27.61
N ARG A 414 30.95 -20.65 27.33
CA ARG A 414 29.87 -21.29 26.57
C ARG A 414 30.41 -21.69 25.20
N CYS A 415 30.07 -22.90 24.77
CA CYS A 415 30.46 -23.43 23.47
C CYS A 415 29.29 -23.36 22.49
N ASN A 416 29.57 -23.01 21.24
CA ASN A 416 28.63 -23.16 20.13
C ASN A 416 28.57 -24.63 19.63
N ASP A 417 27.82 -24.89 18.56
CA ASP A 417 27.66 -26.23 17.98
C ASP A 417 28.98 -26.86 17.47
N ASP A 418 29.98 -26.03 17.15
CA ASP A 418 31.32 -26.45 16.74
C ASP A 418 32.24 -26.70 17.94
N GLY A 419 31.75 -26.56 19.18
CA GLY A 419 32.55 -26.67 20.40
C GLY A 419 33.44 -25.45 20.64
N GLU A 420 33.26 -24.36 19.89
CA GLU A 420 34.07 -23.16 19.97
C GLU A 420 33.50 -22.20 21.01
N THR A 421 34.37 -21.59 21.83
CA THR A 421 34.01 -20.48 22.74
C THR A 421 34.17 -19.12 22.05
N ALA A 422 33.78 -18.04 22.71
CA ALA A 422 34.04 -16.68 22.21
C ALA A 422 35.54 -16.40 21.98
N LEU A 423 36.44 -17.06 22.74
CA LEU A 423 37.88 -16.94 22.52
C LEU A 423 38.30 -17.56 21.18
N PHE A 424 37.69 -18.70 20.79
CA PHE A 424 37.93 -19.32 19.49
C PHE A 424 37.52 -18.40 18.35
N THR A 425 36.30 -17.83 18.41
CA THR A 425 35.81 -16.98 17.32
C THR A 425 36.61 -15.68 17.20
N ALA A 426 37.07 -15.09 18.31
CA ALA A 426 38.00 -13.95 18.27
C ALA A 426 39.35 -14.30 17.61
N VAL A 427 39.89 -15.51 17.87
CA VAL A 427 41.14 -15.98 17.24
C VAL A 427 40.94 -16.24 15.75
N TRP A 428 39.84 -16.89 15.37
CA TRP A 428 39.49 -17.12 13.97
C TRP A 428 39.39 -15.83 13.16
N SER A 429 38.79 -14.80 13.75
CA SER A 429 38.62 -13.48 13.12
C SER A 429 39.84 -12.55 13.27
N ASP A 430 40.93 -13.00 13.89
CA ASP A 430 42.17 -12.23 14.09
C ASP A 430 42.00 -10.94 14.92
N HIS A 431 41.17 -11.00 15.98
CA HIS A 431 40.87 -9.86 16.85
C HIS A 431 41.69 -9.90 18.16
N LEU A 432 42.96 -9.50 18.07
CA LEU A 432 43.92 -9.53 19.17
C LEU A 432 43.42 -8.85 20.45
N GLU A 433 42.83 -7.67 20.35
CA GLU A 433 42.36 -6.91 21.52
C GLU A 433 41.17 -7.62 22.20
N ALA A 434 40.27 -8.24 21.43
CA ALA A 434 39.18 -9.04 21.97
C ALA A 434 39.71 -10.30 22.66
N VAL A 435 40.69 -11.00 22.05
CA VAL A 435 41.40 -12.13 22.67
C VAL A 435 42.02 -11.73 24.00
N GLN A 436 42.78 -10.63 24.03
CA GLN A 436 43.40 -10.14 25.25
C GLN A 436 42.37 -9.79 26.33
N GLN A 437 41.24 -9.21 25.95
CA GLN A 437 40.18 -8.85 26.89
C GLN A 437 39.47 -10.08 27.47
N LEU A 438 39.16 -11.07 26.64
CA LEU A 438 38.56 -12.35 27.07
C LEU A 438 39.49 -13.09 28.05
N LEU A 439 40.78 -13.18 27.73
CA LEU A 439 41.79 -13.79 28.60
C LEU A 439 41.93 -13.03 29.93
N LYS A 440 41.97 -11.69 29.90
CA LYS A 440 41.98 -10.86 31.12
C LYS A 440 40.73 -11.04 31.97
N ALA A 441 39.60 -11.35 31.35
CA ALA A 441 38.34 -11.64 32.04
C ALA A 441 38.23 -13.08 32.56
N GLY A 442 39.24 -13.91 32.31
CA GLY A 442 39.31 -15.28 32.83
C GLY A 442 38.69 -16.35 31.93
N ALA A 443 38.49 -16.07 30.64
CA ALA A 443 38.08 -17.09 29.66
C ALA A 443 39.08 -18.28 29.66
N ASP A 444 38.55 -19.50 29.72
CA ASP A 444 39.35 -20.72 29.74
C ASP A 444 39.92 -21.02 28.34
N MET A 445 41.22 -20.79 28.17
CA MET A 445 41.92 -21.10 26.92
C MET A 445 42.13 -22.60 26.66
N HIS A 446 41.82 -23.46 27.64
CA HIS A 446 42.03 -24.90 27.56
C HIS A 446 40.80 -25.65 27.02
N VAL A 447 39.69 -24.95 26.79
CA VAL A 447 38.55 -25.49 26.04
C VAL A 447 39.00 -25.89 24.63
N LEU A 448 38.43 -26.97 24.11
CA LEU A 448 38.77 -27.52 22.80
C LEU A 448 37.55 -27.47 21.89
N ASP A 449 37.77 -27.18 20.62
CA ASP A 449 36.72 -27.26 19.59
C ASP A 449 36.29 -28.72 19.34
N GLY A 450 35.30 -28.92 18.47
CA GLY A 450 34.79 -30.24 18.08
C GLY A 450 35.81 -31.15 17.40
N ARG A 451 36.99 -30.62 17.01
CA ARG A 451 38.14 -31.40 16.50
C ARG A 451 39.19 -31.65 17.58
N GLY A 452 38.97 -31.25 18.82
CA GLY A 452 39.94 -31.34 19.90
C GLY A 452 41.09 -30.33 19.80
N SER A 453 40.97 -29.34 18.91
CA SER A 453 41.97 -28.28 18.73
C SER A 453 41.82 -27.22 19.81
N SER A 454 42.94 -26.73 20.37
CA SER A 454 42.95 -25.55 21.25
C SER A 454 43.02 -24.25 20.45
N VAL A 455 42.75 -23.10 21.09
CA VAL A 455 42.90 -21.78 20.46
C VAL A 455 44.32 -21.53 19.90
N ALA A 456 45.34 -22.16 20.48
CA ALA A 456 46.71 -22.10 19.97
C ALA A 456 46.88 -22.84 18.63
N HIS A 457 46.20 -23.96 18.42
CA HIS A 457 46.18 -24.65 17.12
C HIS A 457 45.60 -23.72 16.05
N ILE A 458 44.48 -23.04 16.37
CA ILE A 458 43.82 -22.12 15.45
C ILE A 458 44.75 -20.96 15.09
N ALA A 459 45.33 -20.28 16.08
CA ALA A 459 46.23 -19.14 15.86
C ALA A 459 47.47 -19.51 15.04
N ALA A 460 48.06 -20.67 15.31
CA ALA A 460 49.22 -21.17 14.59
C ALA A 460 48.88 -21.57 13.14
N ARG A 461 47.78 -22.30 12.93
CA ARG A 461 47.25 -22.67 11.61
C ARG A 461 46.94 -21.47 10.73
N LEU A 462 46.47 -20.37 11.33
CA LEU A 462 46.19 -19.11 10.64
C LEU A 462 47.42 -18.21 10.46
N GLY A 463 48.57 -18.57 11.05
CA GLY A 463 49.80 -17.80 10.94
C GLY A 463 49.78 -16.46 11.68
N ARG A 464 48.99 -16.35 12.76
CA ARG A 464 48.80 -15.08 13.48
C ARG A 464 49.82 -14.94 14.61
N ALA A 465 51.03 -14.51 14.28
CA ALA A 465 52.14 -14.39 15.24
C ALA A 465 51.80 -13.57 16.49
N ALA A 466 51.08 -12.44 16.34
CA ALA A 466 50.65 -11.62 17.46
C ALA A 466 49.68 -12.36 18.40
N LEU A 467 48.72 -13.13 17.85
CA LEU A 467 47.82 -13.98 18.64
C LEU A 467 48.58 -15.11 19.34
N VAL A 468 49.50 -15.77 18.63
CA VAL A 468 50.35 -16.82 19.21
C VAL A 468 51.16 -16.26 20.39
N ASN A 469 51.76 -15.08 20.25
CA ASN A 469 52.48 -14.44 21.35
C ASN A 469 51.56 -14.12 22.54
N ALA A 470 50.37 -13.57 22.29
CA ALA A 470 49.41 -13.27 23.36
C ALA A 470 48.93 -14.54 24.10
N LEU A 471 48.67 -15.63 23.36
CA LEU A 471 48.28 -16.92 23.94
C LEU A 471 49.43 -17.54 24.75
N LEU A 472 50.67 -17.46 24.26
CA LEU A 472 51.87 -17.91 24.98
C LEU A 472 52.09 -17.14 26.29
N GLU A 473 51.93 -15.82 26.27
CA GLU A 473 52.01 -14.97 27.46
C GLU A 473 50.95 -15.34 28.50
N ALA A 474 49.79 -15.82 28.04
CA ALA A 474 48.72 -16.30 28.89
C ALA A 474 48.90 -17.77 29.33
N GLY A 475 49.90 -18.49 28.80
CA GLY A 475 50.26 -19.85 29.22
C GLY A 475 49.78 -20.98 28.30
N ALA A 476 49.47 -20.71 27.04
CA ALA A 476 49.05 -21.72 26.09
C ALA A 476 50.12 -22.81 25.85
N ASP A 477 49.67 -24.06 25.75
CA ASP A 477 50.52 -25.22 25.46
C ASP A 477 50.64 -25.44 23.94
N MET A 478 51.85 -25.20 23.41
CA MET A 478 52.19 -25.40 22.01
C MET A 478 52.54 -26.86 21.65
N GLN A 479 52.50 -27.79 22.62
CA GLN A 479 52.81 -29.22 22.43
C GLN A 479 51.57 -30.11 22.58
N ARG A 480 50.42 -29.53 22.91
CA ARG A 480 49.16 -30.27 23.00
C ARG A 480 48.82 -30.87 21.64
N LEU A 481 48.36 -32.12 21.64
CA LEU A 481 47.86 -32.80 20.45
C LEU A 481 46.35 -32.58 20.30
N ASP A 482 45.90 -32.30 19.07
CA ASP A 482 44.48 -32.36 18.70
C ASP A 482 44.03 -33.80 18.38
N SER A 483 42.80 -33.97 17.88
CA SER A 483 42.26 -35.31 17.56
C SER A 483 42.94 -35.95 16.34
N GLN A 484 43.67 -35.19 15.52
CA GLN A 484 44.47 -35.70 14.40
C GLN A 484 45.92 -35.99 14.81
N GLY A 485 46.29 -35.69 16.07
CA GLY A 485 47.64 -35.85 16.56
C GLY A 485 48.60 -34.76 16.09
N ALA A 486 48.07 -33.60 15.66
CA ALA A 486 48.88 -32.43 15.32
C ALA A 486 49.06 -31.53 16.55
N THR A 487 50.23 -30.90 16.65
CA THR A 487 50.50 -29.81 17.62
C THR A 487 50.30 -28.44 16.97
N PRO A 488 50.11 -27.36 17.75
CA PRO A 488 50.12 -26.01 17.21
C PRO A 488 51.37 -25.67 16.39
N VAL A 489 52.55 -26.15 16.81
CA VAL A 489 53.80 -25.96 16.06
C VAL A 489 53.71 -26.61 14.68
N GLN A 490 53.24 -27.86 14.62
CA GLN A 490 53.09 -28.59 13.35
C GLN A 490 52.04 -27.95 12.43
N GLU A 491 50.99 -27.34 12.97
CA GLU A 491 50.02 -26.55 12.19
C GLU A 491 50.67 -25.31 11.55
N ALA A 492 51.56 -24.61 12.28
CA ALA A 492 52.33 -23.49 11.72
C ALA A 492 53.32 -23.96 10.65
N GLU A 493 54.00 -25.10 10.85
CA GLU A 493 54.91 -25.71 9.88
C GLU A 493 54.16 -26.12 8.60
N ALA A 494 53.02 -26.81 8.74
CA ALA A 494 52.18 -27.23 7.62
C ALA A 494 51.65 -26.03 6.82
N GLY A 495 51.36 -24.92 7.50
CA GLY A 495 50.95 -23.66 6.88
C GLY A 495 52.10 -22.83 6.29
N GLY A 496 53.37 -23.16 6.59
CA GLY A 496 54.53 -22.38 6.16
C GLY A 496 54.66 -21.02 6.86
N HIS A 497 54.13 -20.88 8.08
CA HIS A 497 54.03 -19.60 8.79
C HIS A 497 55.32 -19.25 9.54
N GLN A 498 56.34 -18.83 8.79
CA GLN A 498 57.70 -18.62 9.31
C GLN A 498 57.76 -17.67 10.51
N GLU A 499 56.99 -16.58 10.52
CA GLU A 499 56.97 -15.61 11.63
C GLU A 499 56.51 -16.25 12.95
N VAL A 500 55.57 -17.20 12.90
CA VAL A 500 55.13 -17.96 14.07
C VAL A 500 56.23 -18.92 14.53
N LEU A 501 56.93 -19.57 13.59
CA LEU A 501 58.01 -20.50 13.90
C LEU A 501 59.21 -19.78 14.54
N ASP A 502 59.59 -18.63 13.99
CA ASP A 502 60.67 -17.79 14.52
C ASP A 502 60.34 -17.31 15.95
N LEU A 503 59.10 -16.87 16.19
CA LEU A 503 58.62 -16.51 17.53
C LEU A 503 58.73 -17.68 18.53
N LEU A 504 58.44 -18.90 18.09
CA LEU A 504 58.48 -20.09 18.93
C LEU A 504 59.91 -20.55 19.23
N SER A 505 60.82 -20.46 18.24
CA SER A 505 62.24 -20.78 18.45
C SER A 505 62.94 -19.82 19.41
N ASP A 506 62.64 -18.52 19.31
CA ASP A 506 63.25 -17.52 20.19
C ASP A 506 62.87 -17.75 21.67
N ARG A 507 61.66 -18.28 21.93
CA ARG A 507 61.15 -18.59 23.26
C ARG A 507 61.71 -19.91 23.83
N THR A 508 61.98 -20.92 22.98
CA THR A 508 62.63 -22.16 23.42
C THR A 508 64.07 -21.88 23.84
N ASP A 509 64.81 -21.09 23.05
CA ASP A 509 66.19 -20.71 23.34
C ASP A 509 66.28 -19.90 24.64
N ALA A 510 65.32 -18.98 24.87
CA ALA A 510 65.23 -18.22 26.12
C ALA A 510 64.92 -19.09 27.36
N ARG A 511 64.06 -20.12 27.23
CA ARG A 511 63.76 -21.06 28.34
C ARG A 511 64.95 -21.96 28.65
N GLU A 512 65.63 -22.48 27.63
CA GLU A 512 66.83 -23.30 27.83
C GLU A 512 67.95 -22.49 28.50
N ALA A 513 68.19 -21.26 28.04
CA ALA A 513 69.15 -20.34 28.66
C ALA A 513 68.81 -20.00 30.12
N ALA A 514 67.53 -19.81 30.45
CA ALA A 514 67.08 -19.56 31.83
C ALA A 514 67.16 -20.80 32.73
N SER A 515 67.09 -22.02 32.18
CA SER A 515 67.26 -23.27 32.93
C SER A 515 68.72 -23.63 33.22
N CYS A 516 69.67 -23.01 32.50
CA CYS A 516 71.10 -23.22 32.66
C CYS A 516 71.76 -22.24 33.66
N LEU A 517 71.01 -21.26 34.16
CA LEU A 517 71.38 -20.30 35.21
C LEU A 517 70.76 -20.71 36.53
#